data_AF-A0A1B8ZW16-F1
#
_entry.id   AF-A0A1B8ZW16-F1
#
_cell.length_a   1.000
_cell.length_b   1.000
_cell.length_c   1.000
_cell.angle_alpha   90.00
_cell.angle_beta   90.00
_cell.angle_gamma   90.00
#
_symmetry.space_group_name_H-M   'P 1'
#
loop_
_entity.id
_entity.type
_entity.pdbx_description
1 polymer ?
#
loop_
_entity_poly.entity_id
_entity_poly.type
_entity_poly.pdbx_seq_one_letter_code
_entity_poly.pdbx_strand_id
1 'polypeptide(L)'
;MKNKLRKIMINNLEYLYSVTDRFYSGTGMSKLVIKVFLSGYKQTPLLIEFLTLNDYYTGQPLKSGIKLMNKLMNTETEVNLNEPKYIRQFILQGQMNGWTGINIIEKQNGLHYLEQLGLNTDRLIP
;
A
#
# COMPACT_ATOMS: atom_id res chain seq x y z
N MET A 1 -17.49 -6.75 8.89
CA MET A 1 -17.30 -7.84 7.89
C MET A 1 -15.97 -8.53 8.17
N LYS A 2 -15.92 -9.88 8.17
CA LYS A 2 -14.65 -10.63 8.33
C LYS A 2 -13.70 -10.18 7.22
N ASN A 3 -12.55 -9.61 7.58
CA ASN A 3 -11.49 -9.23 6.63
C ASN A 3 -10.96 -10.49 5.94
N LYS A 4 -11.54 -10.84 4.80
CA LYS A 4 -11.08 -11.96 3.98
C LYS A 4 -9.78 -11.52 3.31
N LEU A 5 -8.68 -12.19 3.66
CA LEU A 5 -7.41 -12.00 2.96
C LEU A 5 -7.61 -12.31 1.48
N ARG A 6 -7.13 -11.40 0.63
CA ARG A 6 -7.06 -11.58 -0.83
C ARG A 6 -5.79 -12.37 -1.16
N LYS A 7 -5.79 -13.06 -2.30
CA LYS A 7 -4.66 -13.87 -2.75
C LYS A 7 -3.99 -13.22 -3.96
N ILE A 8 -2.67 -13.39 -4.08
CA ILE A 8 -1.91 -13.05 -5.29
C ILE A 8 -0.74 -14.02 -5.47
N MET A 9 -0.46 -14.43 -6.71
CA MET A 9 0.68 -15.28 -7.05
C MET A 9 1.80 -14.42 -7.64
N ILE A 10 3.02 -14.56 -7.11
CA ILE A 10 4.21 -13.86 -7.62
C ILE A 10 5.36 -14.87 -7.62
N ASN A 11 5.98 -15.11 -8.77
CA ASN A 11 7.10 -16.03 -8.94
C ASN A 11 6.83 -17.42 -8.31
N ASN A 12 5.65 -17.99 -8.59
CA ASN A 12 5.16 -19.28 -8.08
C ASN A 12 4.95 -19.35 -6.54
N LEU A 13 5.07 -18.23 -5.83
CA LEU A 13 4.75 -18.13 -4.41
C LEU A 13 3.36 -17.52 -4.22
N GLU A 14 2.57 -18.11 -3.33
CA GLU A 14 1.27 -17.57 -2.93
C GLU A 14 1.44 -16.56 -1.80
N TYR A 15 0.90 -15.36 -1.99
CA TYR A 15 0.82 -14.33 -0.97
C TYR A 15 -0.64 -14.05 -0.59
N LEU A 16 -0.85 -13.77 0.68
CA LEU A 16 -2.13 -13.36 1.24
C LEU A 16 -2.02 -11.91 1.68
N TYR A 17 -3.01 -11.06 1.39
CA TYR A 17 -2.95 -9.66 1.78
C TYR A 17 -4.30 -9.08 2.20
N SER A 18 -4.25 -8.00 2.98
CA SER A 18 -5.38 -7.13 3.26
C SER A 18 -5.01 -5.67 3.10
N VAL A 19 -6.00 -4.87 2.72
CA VAL A 19 -5.94 -3.41 2.68
C VAL A 19 -6.99 -2.90 3.64
N THR A 20 -6.57 -2.11 4.63
CA THR A 20 -7.46 -1.57 5.66
C THR A 20 -7.12 -0.11 5.91
N ASP A 21 -8.12 0.71 6.14
CA ASP A 21 -7.98 2.13 6.41
C ASP A 21 -8.64 2.52 7.74
N ARG A 22 -8.13 3.59 8.35
CA ARG A 22 -8.69 4.23 9.52
C ARG A 22 -8.57 5.74 9.39
N PHE A 23 -9.68 6.43 9.55
CA PHE A 23 -9.71 7.88 9.68
C PHE A 23 -9.45 8.31 11.14
N TYR A 24 -8.68 9.40 11.32
CA TYR A 24 -8.42 9.99 12.62
C TYR A 24 -9.18 11.31 12.77
N SER A 25 -10.37 11.23 13.35
CA SER A 25 -11.23 12.39 13.62
C SER A 25 -10.47 13.49 14.37
N GLY A 26 -10.64 14.74 13.93
CA GLY A 26 -9.99 15.90 14.54
C GLY A 26 -8.61 16.25 13.97
N THR A 27 -8.00 15.38 13.15
CA THR A 27 -6.72 15.67 12.48
C THR A 27 -6.85 15.89 10.98
N GLY A 28 -7.97 15.46 10.37
CA GLY A 28 -8.11 15.40 8.93
C GLY A 28 -7.27 14.31 8.25
N MET A 29 -6.50 13.52 9.02
CA MET A 29 -5.63 12.48 8.48
C MET A 29 -6.33 11.12 8.42
N SER A 30 -5.90 10.30 7.47
CA SER A 30 -6.29 8.91 7.34
C SER A 30 -5.06 8.04 7.15
N LYS A 31 -5.10 6.85 7.75
CA LYS A 31 -4.06 5.84 7.61
C LYS A 31 -4.59 4.64 6.85
N LEU A 32 -3.95 4.29 5.74
CA LEU A 32 -4.15 3.05 5.03
C LEU A 32 -2.99 2.10 5.35
N VAL A 33 -3.31 0.83 5.62
CA VAL A 33 -2.35 -0.22 5.95
C VAL A 33 -2.55 -1.36 4.98
N ILE A 34 -1.46 -1.72 4.28
CA ILE A 34 -1.36 -2.96 3.54
C ILE A 34 -0.59 -3.95 4.40
N LYS A 35 -1.18 -5.12 4.60
CA LYS A 35 -0.55 -6.23 5.31
C LYS A 35 -0.45 -7.40 4.35
N VAL A 36 0.77 -7.87 4.09
CA VAL A 36 1.03 -9.02 3.21
C VAL A 36 1.71 -10.13 4.00
N PHE A 37 1.32 -11.36 3.74
CA PHE A 37 1.91 -12.58 4.27
C PHE A 37 2.32 -13.49 3.12
N LEU A 38 3.41 -14.21 3.30
CA LEU A 38 3.66 -15.41 2.50
C LEU A 38 2.69 -16.51 2.98
N SER A 39 2.06 -17.25 2.07
CA SER A 39 1.16 -18.34 2.45
C SER A 39 1.90 -19.38 3.29
N GLY A 40 1.31 -19.81 4.40
CA GLY A 40 1.96 -20.63 5.41
C GLY A 40 2.69 -19.86 6.53
N TYR A 41 3.02 -18.57 6.33
CA TYR A 41 3.80 -17.75 7.26
C TYR A 41 3.06 -16.47 7.67
N LYS A 42 2.09 -16.60 8.58
CA LYS A 42 1.25 -15.46 9.03
C LYS A 42 1.84 -14.62 10.15
N GLN A 43 2.96 -15.03 10.76
CA GLN A 43 3.55 -14.35 11.91
C GLN A 43 4.47 -13.18 11.51
N THR A 44 4.88 -13.14 10.24
CA THR A 44 5.94 -12.25 9.73
C THR A 44 5.45 -11.40 8.55
N PRO A 45 4.40 -10.57 8.73
CA PRO A 45 3.86 -9.78 7.64
C PRO A 45 4.82 -8.68 7.18
N LEU A 46 4.78 -8.39 5.89
CA LEU A 46 5.16 -7.07 5.37
C LEU A 46 4.04 -6.08 5.76
N LEU A 47 4.39 -5.06 6.52
CA LEU A 47 3.49 -3.98 6.91
C LEU A 47 3.89 -2.69 6.20
N ILE A 48 2.98 -2.15 5.40
CA ILE A 48 3.18 -0.90 4.66
C ILE A 48 2.09 0.08 5.09
N GLU A 49 2.51 1.23 5.60
CA GLU A 49 1.61 2.23 6.17
C GLU A 49 1.67 3.52 5.35
N PHE A 50 0.49 4.01 4.96
CA PHE A 50 0.29 5.25 4.23
C PHE A 50 -0.46 6.20 5.15
N LEU A 51 0.15 7.33 5.50
CA LEU A 51 -0.50 8.39 6.25
C LEU A 51 -0.76 9.55 5.28
N THR A 52 -2.03 9.87 5.06
CA THR A 52 -2.44 10.88 4.07
C THR A 52 -3.49 11.81 4.66
N LEU A 53 -3.68 12.97 4.03
CA LEU A 53 -4.90 13.73 4.18
C LEU A 53 -6.10 12.86 3.77
N ASN A 54 -7.17 12.95 4.54
CA ASN A 54 -8.45 12.36 4.20
C ASN A 54 -9.22 13.36 3.32
N ASP A 55 -9.71 12.89 2.19
CA ASP A 55 -10.60 13.68 1.36
C ASP A 55 -11.98 13.77 1.99
N TYR A 56 -12.56 14.98 2.04
CA TYR A 56 -13.83 15.22 2.70
C TYR A 56 -15.00 14.45 2.05
N TYR A 57 -14.97 14.30 0.72
CA TYR A 57 -16.06 13.70 -0.04
C TYR A 57 -15.87 12.20 -0.29
N THR A 58 -14.63 11.78 -0.55
CA THR A 58 -14.30 10.43 -1.00
C THR A 58 -13.57 9.59 0.06
N GLY A 59 -13.19 10.21 1.18
CA GLY A 59 -12.51 9.52 2.29
C GLY A 59 -11.02 9.29 2.01
N GLN A 60 -10.52 8.08 2.27
CA GLN A 60 -9.11 7.77 2.09
C GLN A 60 -8.74 7.76 0.59
N PRO A 61 -7.99 8.76 0.07
CA PRO A 61 -7.74 8.94 -1.38
C PRO A 61 -7.11 7.71 -2.05
N LEU A 62 -6.19 7.02 -1.37
CA LEU A 62 -5.53 5.84 -1.93
C LEU A 62 -6.44 4.60 -2.00
N LYS A 63 -7.62 4.65 -1.38
CA LYS A 63 -8.65 3.61 -1.43
C LYS A 63 -9.74 3.94 -2.45
N SER A 64 -10.16 5.21 -2.53
CA SER A 64 -11.15 5.68 -3.48
C SER A 64 -10.61 5.82 -4.90
N GLY A 65 -9.31 6.10 -5.03
CA GLY A 65 -8.66 6.38 -6.30
C GLY A 65 -8.27 7.86 -6.39
N ILE A 66 -7.01 8.13 -6.73
CA ILE A 66 -6.52 9.50 -6.91
C ILE A 66 -5.57 9.58 -8.10
N LYS A 67 -5.64 10.67 -8.87
CA LYS A 67 -4.69 10.95 -9.95
C LYS A 67 -3.43 11.59 -9.39
N LEU A 68 -2.29 10.92 -9.58
CA LEU A 68 -0.97 11.41 -9.23
C LEU A 68 -0.11 11.56 -10.49
N MET A 69 0.74 12.58 -10.52
CA MET A 69 1.72 12.74 -11.60
C MET A 69 2.77 11.64 -11.50
N ASN A 70 2.93 10.85 -12.56
CA ASN A 70 4.05 9.92 -12.69
C ASN A 70 5.21 10.63 -13.40
N LYS A 71 6.28 10.91 -12.65
CA LYS A 71 7.47 11.62 -13.13
C LYS A 71 8.30 10.80 -14.14
N LEU A 72 8.21 9.47 -14.10
CA LEU A 72 8.93 8.59 -15.04
C LEU A 72 8.27 8.55 -16.41
N MET A 73 6.93 8.62 -16.45
CA MET A 73 6.15 8.56 -17.68
C MET A 73 5.72 9.95 -18.19
N ASN A 74 5.87 10.99 -17.36
CA ASN A 74 5.35 12.34 -17.60
C ASN A 74 3.84 12.37 -17.88
N THR A 75 3.07 11.57 -17.13
CA THR A 75 1.61 11.41 -17.29
C THR A 75 0.91 11.29 -15.94
N GLU A 76 -0.35 11.71 -15.85
CA GLU A 76 -1.19 11.40 -14.69
C GLU A 76 -1.56 9.91 -14.67
N THR A 77 -1.41 9.27 -13.51
CA THR A 77 -1.78 7.88 -13.26
C THR A 77 -2.83 7.84 -12.16
N GLU A 78 -3.94 7.13 -12.39
CA GLU A 78 -4.90 6.82 -11.35
C GLU A 78 -4.36 5.74 -10.42
N VAL A 79 -4.30 6.05 -9.13
CA VAL A 79 -3.75 5.20 -8.07
C VAL A 79 -4.88 4.79 -7.13
N ASN A 80 -5.17 3.48 -7.12
CA ASN A 80 -6.09 2.85 -6.18
C ASN A 80 -5.45 1.58 -5.60
N LEU A 81 -5.16 1.57 -4.31
CA LEU A 81 -4.46 0.48 -3.63
C LEU A 81 -5.35 -0.76 -3.39
N ASN A 82 -6.63 -0.72 -3.76
CA ASN A 82 -7.42 -1.93 -3.90
C ASN A 82 -7.04 -2.76 -5.13
N GLU A 83 -6.37 -2.15 -6.12
CA GLU A 83 -5.96 -2.84 -7.33
C GLU A 83 -4.76 -3.76 -7.07
N PRO A 84 -4.84 -5.05 -7.47
CA PRO A 84 -3.76 -6.02 -7.24
C PRO A 84 -2.39 -5.63 -7.83
N LYS A 85 -2.37 -4.76 -8.86
CA LYS A 85 -1.12 -4.33 -9.54
C LYS A 85 -0.15 -3.66 -8.57
N TYR A 86 -0.65 -2.83 -7.63
CA TYR A 86 0.20 -2.17 -6.64
C TYR A 86 0.70 -3.14 -5.57
N ILE A 87 -0.14 -4.09 -5.16
CA ILE A 87 0.24 -5.14 -4.20
C ILE A 87 1.44 -5.92 -4.72
N ARG A 88 1.44 -6.28 -6.01
CA ARG A 88 2.59 -6.94 -6.63
C ARG A 88 3.86 -6.09 -6.53
N GLN A 89 3.79 -4.81 -6.91
CA GLN A 89 4.95 -3.91 -6.87
C GLN A 89 5.49 -3.75 -5.45
N PHE A 90 4.61 -3.60 -4.47
CA PHE A 90 4.99 -3.44 -3.07
C PHE A 90 5.61 -4.69 -2.46
N ILE A 91 5.18 -5.88 -2.87
CA ILE A 91 5.84 -7.12 -2.47
C ILE A 91 7.27 -7.16 -2.99
N LEU A 92 7.47 -6.80 -4.27
CA LEU A 92 8.82 -6.76 -4.86
C LEU A 92 9.72 -5.73 -4.18
N GLN A 93 9.20 -4.52 -3.91
CA GLN A 93 9.94 -3.51 -3.15
C GLN A 93 10.23 -3.96 -1.71
N GLY A 94 9.28 -4.61 -1.03
CA GLY A 94 9.50 -5.20 0.29
C GLY A 94 10.62 -6.24 0.28
N GLN A 95 10.69 -7.06 -0.77
CA GLN A 95 11.78 -8.03 -0.98
C GLN A 95 13.13 -7.33 -1.19
N MET A 96 13.17 -6.25 -1.98
CA MET A 96 14.36 -5.42 -2.13
C MET A 96 14.81 -4.79 -0.81
N ASN A 97 13.86 -4.47 0.07
CA ASN A 97 14.11 -3.95 1.41
C ASN A 97 14.39 -5.05 2.45
N GLY A 98 14.58 -6.31 2.02
CA GLY A 98 15.02 -7.41 2.88
C GLY A 98 13.89 -8.28 3.47
N TRP A 99 12.63 -8.10 3.08
CA TRP A 99 11.55 -8.99 3.48
C TRP A 99 11.53 -10.28 2.65
N THR A 100 11.62 -11.43 3.32
CA THR A 100 11.62 -12.75 2.67
C THR A 100 10.29 -13.49 2.83
N GLY A 101 9.32 -12.90 3.53
CA GLY A 101 8.05 -13.56 3.88
C GLY A 101 8.09 -14.34 5.20
N ILE A 102 9.28 -14.74 5.64
CA ILE A 102 9.50 -15.55 6.85
C ILE A 102 10.25 -14.82 7.96
N ASN A 103 10.74 -13.61 7.68
CA ASN A 103 11.40 -12.74 8.64
C ASN A 103 10.54 -11.52 8.98
N ILE A 104 10.79 -10.94 10.16
CA ILE A 104 10.21 -9.66 10.57
C ILE A 104 11.12 -8.56 10.04
N ILE A 105 10.52 -7.54 9.44
CA ILE A 105 11.18 -6.28 9.14
C ILE A 105 10.37 -5.12 9.73
N GLU A 106 10.98 -3.95 9.81
CA GLU A 106 10.28 -2.75 10.26
C GLU A 106 9.11 -2.37 9.35
N LYS A 107 8.18 -1.58 9.89
CA LYS A 107 7.06 -1.05 9.11
C LYS A 107 7.60 -0.14 8.02
N GLN A 108 7.04 -0.30 6.83
CA GLN A 108 7.48 0.38 5.63
C GLN A 108 6.63 1.64 5.40
N ASN A 109 7.27 2.72 4.98
CA ASN A 109 6.59 3.95 4.58
C ASN A 109 6.00 3.77 3.18
N GLY A 110 4.68 3.73 3.08
CA GLY A 110 3.96 3.53 1.82
C GLY A 110 4.07 4.69 0.84
N LEU A 111 4.24 5.93 1.30
CA LEU A 111 4.45 7.07 0.39
C LEU A 111 5.79 6.93 -0.33
N HIS A 112 6.83 6.48 0.38
CA HIS A 112 8.12 6.18 -0.23
C HIS A 112 8.02 5.09 -1.31
N TYR A 113 7.17 4.07 -1.09
CA TYR A 113 6.93 3.02 -2.07
C TYR A 113 6.28 3.58 -3.36
N LEU A 114 5.36 4.55 -3.23
CA LEU A 114 4.77 5.25 -4.38
C LEU A 114 5.79 6.12 -5.11
N GLU A 115 6.64 6.84 -4.38
CA GLU A 115 7.73 7.65 -4.94
C GLU A 115 8.73 6.81 -5.73
N GLN A 116 9.07 5.62 -5.23
CA GLN A 116 9.92 4.65 -5.94
C GLN A 116 9.28 4.13 -7.24
N LEU A 117 7.94 4.20 -7.37
CA LEU A 117 7.22 3.93 -8.62
C LEU A 117 7.14 5.18 -9.53
N GLY A 118 7.77 6.28 -9.15
CA GLY A 118 7.77 7.54 -9.89
C GLY A 118 6.58 8.45 -9.60
N LEU A 119 5.71 8.10 -8.65
CA LEU A 119 4.49 8.87 -8.37
C LEU A 119 4.81 10.05 -7.45
N ASN A 120 4.31 11.24 -7.80
CA ASN A 120 4.35 12.39 -6.92
C ASN A 120 3.31 12.25 -5.80
N THR A 121 3.77 12.24 -4.55
CA THR A 121 2.98 12.09 -3.32
C THR A 121 2.65 13.41 -2.62
N ASP A 122 3.12 14.56 -3.10
CA ASP A 122 2.93 15.88 -2.48
C ASP A 122 1.45 16.19 -2.21
N ARG A 123 0.54 15.71 -3.08
CA ARG A 123 -0.92 15.92 -2.95
C ARG A 123 -1.56 15.08 -1.83
N LEU A 124 -0.83 14.13 -1.24
CA LEU A 124 -1.34 13.21 -0.23
C LEU A 124 -1.00 13.66 1.19
N ILE A 125 -0.04 14.57 1.34
CA ILE A 125 0.45 15.07 2.64
C ILE A 125 -0.06 16.50 2.87
N PRO A 126 -0.11 16.97 4.14
CA PRO A 126 -0.42 18.36 4.47
C PRO A 126 0.51 19.38 3.83
#